data_AF-A0A0G0DPD4-F1
#
_entry.id   AF-A0A0G0DPD4-F1
#
_cell.length_a   1.000
_cell.length_b   1.000
_cell.length_c   1.000
_cell.angle_alpha   90.00
_cell.angle_beta   90.00
_cell.angle_gamma   90.00
#
_symmetry.space_group_name_H-M   'P 1'
#
loop_
_entity.id
_entity.type
_entity.pdbx_description
1 polymer ?
#
loop_
_entity_poly.entity_id
_entity_poly.type
_entity_poly.pdbx_seq_one_letter_code
_entity_poly.pdbx_strand_id
1 'polypeptide(L)'
;MSEVKTKKIYLAGLTCVSCENIIKEEAQSVSGIVEVRASAKTQTAEIVYVGDLPWGALKNKIEKLGYQAALHPEDLAKAQAKKASPEQWLYAFLIILGLYLVYRYLRWIGLLDWLDFQPKDINFGVALMIGLVASVSTCLAVVGGVVISFAAKYQSRGSAWQRNIEPHLLFHLGRLASFFVLGGFLGWLGSKINLSTSFFSWFTILVALVLLWLALNILGLLPSLSKFGFSMPKSSFKIWQKLKNSEHKAAPLLLGGFTFFLPCGFTQSMQLFAISSGSFWQGAMTLFLFALGTAPILFLVGSTTSRFQHLKSLVFQKAIGLLILLFALYTLTAGLSQYGFNLSVLKNTDNNVKQNQVELTNGTQIVRMAENNYGYSPNKFTIQKDVPVKWIIDAQAPYSCASSLIVPKLNIRKNLVLGENVIEFTPKEAGRITFSCGMGMYNGVFNVE
;
A
#
# COMPACT_ATOMS: atom_id res chain seq x y z
N MET A 1 -31.87 28.37 -41.27
CA MET A 1 -30.64 27.99 -40.54
C MET A 1 -31.06 27.48 -39.18
N SER A 2 -30.76 26.23 -38.86
CA SER A 2 -31.07 25.67 -37.54
C SER A 2 -30.21 26.37 -36.48
N GLU A 3 -30.84 26.85 -35.40
CA GLU A 3 -30.20 27.67 -34.37
C GLU A 3 -29.21 26.84 -33.53
N VAL A 4 -27.95 27.28 -33.45
CA VAL A 4 -26.90 26.64 -32.66
C VAL A 4 -27.05 27.10 -31.20
N LYS A 5 -27.24 26.16 -30.28
CA LYS A 5 -27.44 26.42 -28.85
C LYS A 5 -26.28 25.85 -28.04
N THR A 6 -25.97 26.50 -26.91
CA THR A 6 -24.95 26.03 -25.97
C THR A 6 -25.59 25.77 -24.61
N LYS A 7 -25.34 24.59 -24.04
CA LYS A 7 -25.78 24.24 -22.68
C LYS A 7 -24.61 23.74 -21.86
N LYS A 8 -24.49 24.28 -20.66
CA LYS A 8 -23.55 23.78 -19.65
C LYS A 8 -24.20 22.61 -18.89
N ILE A 9 -23.50 21.49 -18.86
CA ILE A 9 -23.81 20.34 -18.03
C ILE A 9 -22.75 20.16 -16.96
N TYR A 10 -23.15 19.55 -15.86
CA TYR A 10 -22.27 19.24 -14.74
C TYR A 10 -21.96 17.74 -14.79
N LEU A 11 -20.75 17.38 -14.41
CA LEU A 11 -20.22 16.02 -14.49
C LEU A 11 -19.66 15.59 -13.13
N ALA A 12 -19.57 14.28 -12.90
CA ALA A 12 -18.81 13.73 -11.78
C ALA A 12 -18.03 12.48 -12.16
N GLY A 13 -16.89 12.28 -11.49
CA GLY A 13 -15.98 11.16 -11.72
C GLY A 13 -14.87 11.47 -12.74
N LEU A 14 -14.84 12.68 -13.31
CA LEU A 14 -13.75 13.13 -14.17
C LEU A 14 -12.49 13.39 -13.33
N THR A 15 -11.47 12.55 -13.45
CA THR A 15 -10.19 12.71 -12.72
C THR A 15 -9.04 13.11 -13.65
N CYS A 16 -9.27 13.08 -14.96
CA CYS A 16 -8.21 13.17 -15.95
C CYS A 16 -8.53 13.96 -17.22
N VAL A 17 -7.49 14.52 -17.87
CA VAL A 17 -7.63 15.21 -19.16
C VAL A 17 -7.98 14.22 -20.27
N SER A 18 -7.47 12.98 -20.21
CA SER A 18 -7.96 11.92 -21.11
C SER A 18 -9.45 11.63 -20.91
N CYS A 19 -9.97 11.82 -19.70
CA CYS A 19 -11.37 11.63 -19.37
C CYS A 19 -12.22 12.74 -20.02
N GLU A 20 -11.67 13.96 -20.14
CA GLU A 20 -12.27 15.06 -20.92
C GLU A 20 -12.39 14.69 -22.40
N ASN A 21 -11.32 14.11 -22.99
CA ASN A 21 -11.32 13.69 -24.39
C ASN A 21 -12.30 12.53 -24.66
N ILE A 22 -12.36 11.53 -23.76
CA ILE A 22 -13.32 10.42 -23.87
C ILE A 22 -14.76 10.94 -23.80
N ILE A 23 -15.06 11.86 -22.89
CA ILE A 23 -16.39 12.49 -22.81
C ILE A 23 -16.69 13.26 -24.10
N LYS A 24 -15.71 13.98 -24.64
CA LYS A 24 -15.85 14.73 -25.88
C LYS A 24 -16.20 13.82 -27.05
N GLU A 25 -15.42 12.76 -27.30
CA GLU A 25 -15.64 11.83 -28.42
C GLU A 25 -17.00 11.13 -28.32
N GLU A 26 -17.34 10.62 -27.14
CA GLU A 26 -18.58 9.88 -26.94
C GLU A 26 -19.81 10.80 -27.00
N ALA A 27 -19.72 12.01 -26.46
CA ALA A 27 -20.80 12.98 -26.55
C ALA A 27 -20.97 13.52 -27.98
N GLN A 28 -19.89 13.75 -28.73
CA GLN A 28 -19.98 14.18 -30.13
C GLN A 28 -20.55 13.10 -31.06
N SER A 29 -20.50 11.82 -30.66
CA SER A 29 -21.15 10.74 -31.41
C SER A 29 -22.70 10.72 -31.29
N VAL A 30 -23.28 11.60 -30.47
CA VAL A 30 -24.74 11.76 -30.37
C VAL A 30 -25.24 12.71 -31.44
N SER A 31 -26.21 12.26 -32.23
CA SER A 31 -26.84 13.06 -33.28
C SER A 31 -27.33 14.41 -32.76
N GLY A 32 -26.95 15.49 -33.43
CA GLY A 32 -27.31 16.87 -33.06
C GLY A 32 -26.28 17.59 -32.19
N ILE A 33 -25.22 16.92 -31.70
CA ILE A 33 -24.11 17.56 -30.98
C ILE A 33 -22.99 17.94 -31.95
N VAL A 34 -22.59 19.21 -31.93
CA VAL A 34 -21.58 19.79 -32.83
C VAL A 34 -20.22 19.85 -32.15
N GLU A 35 -20.17 20.36 -30.93
CA GLU A 35 -18.93 20.53 -30.17
C GLU A 35 -19.14 20.23 -28.69
N VAL A 36 -18.12 19.65 -28.06
CA VAL A 36 -18.10 19.38 -26.62
C VAL A 36 -16.80 19.88 -26.02
N ARG A 37 -16.91 20.71 -24.99
CA ARG A 37 -15.78 21.23 -24.20
C ARG A 37 -15.93 20.77 -22.76
N ALA A 38 -15.31 19.64 -22.42
CA ALA A 38 -15.31 19.09 -21.07
C ALA A 38 -14.12 19.61 -20.25
N SER A 39 -14.32 19.80 -18.94
CA SER A 39 -13.26 20.15 -18.00
C SER A 39 -13.39 19.36 -16.70
N ALA A 40 -12.38 18.54 -16.40
CA ALA A 40 -12.24 17.82 -15.14
C ALA A 40 -11.92 18.76 -13.97
N LYS A 41 -11.32 19.94 -14.25
CA LYS A 41 -11.04 20.95 -13.23
C LYS A 41 -12.33 21.54 -12.66
N THR A 42 -13.27 21.91 -13.53
CA THR A 42 -14.55 22.52 -13.12
C THR A 42 -15.68 21.50 -13.00
N GLN A 43 -15.43 20.22 -13.33
CA GLN A 43 -16.43 19.15 -13.35
C GLN A 43 -17.66 19.53 -14.21
N THR A 44 -17.41 20.12 -15.37
CA THR A 44 -18.47 20.61 -16.27
C THR A 44 -18.14 20.28 -17.73
N ALA A 45 -19.15 20.14 -18.56
CA ALA A 45 -18.98 20.18 -20.01
C ALA A 45 -19.92 21.19 -20.65
N GLU A 46 -19.41 21.96 -21.59
CA GLU A 46 -20.21 22.82 -22.46
C GLU A 46 -20.52 22.03 -23.73
N ILE A 47 -21.81 21.85 -24.01
CA ILE A 47 -22.33 21.10 -25.16
C ILE A 47 -22.92 22.11 -26.14
N VAL A 48 -22.37 22.14 -27.35
CA VAL A 48 -22.88 22.91 -28.49
C VAL A 48 -23.69 21.97 -29.37
N TYR A 49 -24.95 22.28 -29.62
CA TYR A 49 -25.89 21.39 -30.31
C TYR A 49 -26.85 22.16 -31.22
N VAL A 50 -27.48 21.42 -32.14
CA VAL A 50 -28.43 21.92 -33.13
C VAL A 50 -29.78 21.24 -32.92
N GLY A 51 -30.85 22.04 -32.83
CA GLY A 51 -32.20 21.55 -32.50
C GLY A 51 -32.38 21.38 -30.99
N ASP A 52 -32.96 20.27 -30.56
CA ASP A 52 -33.16 19.94 -29.15
C ASP A 52 -31.99 19.14 -28.59
N LEU A 53 -31.64 19.39 -27.32
CA LEU A 53 -30.58 18.63 -26.66
C LEU A 53 -31.08 17.20 -26.42
N PRO A 54 -30.46 16.15 -26.99
CA PRO A 54 -30.84 14.76 -26.76
C PRO A 54 -30.32 14.30 -25.39
N TRP A 55 -30.78 14.95 -24.31
CA TRP A 55 -30.27 14.78 -22.96
C TRP A 55 -30.32 13.33 -22.49
N GLY A 56 -31.40 12.61 -22.77
CA GLY A 56 -31.53 11.21 -22.38
C GLY A 56 -30.47 10.31 -23.01
N ALA A 57 -30.19 10.48 -24.32
CA ALA A 57 -29.18 9.72 -25.03
C ALA A 57 -27.76 10.10 -24.61
N LEU A 58 -27.50 11.40 -24.45
CA LEU A 58 -26.23 11.94 -23.98
C LEU A 58 -25.91 11.45 -22.56
N LYS A 59 -26.86 11.58 -21.63
CA LYS A 59 -26.72 11.12 -20.25
C LYS A 59 -26.41 9.63 -20.20
N ASN A 60 -27.17 8.80 -20.94
CA ASN A 60 -26.96 7.36 -20.96
C ASN A 60 -25.56 6.96 -21.48
N LYS A 61 -25.07 7.62 -22.54
CA LYS A 61 -23.69 7.41 -23.03
C LYS A 61 -22.63 7.78 -21.99
N ILE A 62 -22.78 8.94 -21.35
CA ILE A 62 -21.85 9.38 -20.31
C ILE A 62 -21.88 8.44 -19.08
N GLU A 63 -23.07 7.95 -18.69
CA GLU A 63 -23.24 7.00 -17.60
C GLU A 63 -22.68 5.61 -17.92
N LYS A 64 -22.79 5.14 -19.16
CA LYS A 64 -22.16 3.89 -19.63
C LYS A 64 -20.64 3.94 -19.55
N LEU A 65 -20.04 5.11 -19.73
CA LEU A 65 -18.60 5.32 -19.53
C LEU A 65 -18.20 5.30 -18.04
N GLY A 66 -19.17 5.32 -17.11
CA GLY A 66 -18.95 5.30 -15.67
C GLY A 66 -18.81 6.70 -15.04
N TYR A 67 -19.22 7.76 -15.75
CA TYR A 67 -19.30 9.11 -15.21
C TYR A 67 -20.75 9.46 -14.86
N GLN A 68 -20.98 10.45 -14.01
CA GLN A 68 -22.32 10.97 -13.77
C GLN A 68 -22.49 12.30 -14.51
N ALA A 69 -23.69 12.57 -15.02
CA ALA A 69 -24.01 13.83 -15.68
C ALA A 69 -25.34 14.37 -15.20
N ALA A 70 -25.41 15.67 -14.94
CA ALA A 70 -26.66 16.36 -14.66
C ALA A 70 -26.73 17.76 -15.28
N LEU A 71 -27.96 18.24 -15.46
CA LEU A 71 -28.22 19.61 -15.93
C LEU A 71 -28.08 20.64 -14.81
N HIS A 72 -28.34 20.24 -13.56
CA HIS A 72 -28.22 21.09 -12.38
C HIS A 72 -27.19 20.51 -11.39
N PRO A 73 -26.41 21.35 -10.69
CA PRO A 73 -25.45 20.90 -9.69
C PRO A 73 -26.09 20.08 -8.56
N GLU A 74 -27.34 20.42 -8.23
CA GLU A 74 -28.13 19.83 -7.15
C GLU A 74 -28.44 18.35 -7.40
N ASP A 75 -28.65 17.99 -8.66
CA ASP A 75 -28.93 16.61 -9.09
C ASP A 75 -27.68 15.73 -9.00
N LEU A 76 -26.48 16.31 -9.21
CA LEU A 76 -25.21 15.63 -8.94
C LEU A 76 -24.96 15.51 -7.45
N ALA A 77 -25.27 16.53 -6.66
CA ALA A 77 -25.15 16.43 -5.21
C ALA A 77 -26.05 15.30 -4.67
N LYS A 78 -27.28 15.13 -5.19
CA LYS A 78 -28.17 14.00 -4.87
C LYS A 78 -27.64 12.65 -5.38
N ALA A 79 -27.03 12.60 -6.57
CA ALA A 79 -26.45 11.38 -7.14
C ALA A 79 -25.13 10.94 -6.46
N GLN A 80 -24.28 11.89 -6.05
CA GLN A 80 -23.05 11.68 -5.28
C GLN A 80 -23.35 11.40 -3.80
N ALA A 81 -24.47 11.92 -3.29
CA ALA A 81 -24.98 11.62 -1.94
C ALA A 81 -25.71 10.28 -1.85
N LYS A 82 -25.61 9.39 -2.84
CA LYS A 82 -25.86 7.96 -2.61
C LYS A 82 -24.76 7.41 -1.70
N LYS A 83 -24.87 7.74 -0.40
CA LYS A 83 -24.18 7.04 0.68
C LYS A 83 -24.43 5.55 0.46
N ALA A 84 -23.38 4.74 0.56
CA ALA A 84 -23.52 3.30 0.41
C ALA A 84 -24.61 2.82 1.38
N SER A 85 -25.55 2.01 0.89
CA SER A 85 -26.63 1.52 1.74
C SER A 85 -26.06 0.69 2.89
N PRO A 86 -26.77 0.56 4.03
CA PRO A 86 -26.35 -0.33 5.11
C PRO A 86 -26.05 -1.76 4.62
N GLU A 87 -26.83 -2.26 3.65
CA GLU A 87 -26.59 -3.55 2.99
C GLU A 87 -25.25 -3.58 2.24
N GLN A 88 -24.90 -2.52 1.51
CA GLN A 88 -23.63 -2.45 0.81
C GLN A 88 -22.42 -2.42 1.77
N TRP A 89 -22.57 -1.77 2.93
CA TRP A 89 -21.58 -1.83 4.00
C TRP A 89 -21.48 -3.22 4.62
N LEU A 90 -22.60 -3.88 4.84
CA LEU A 90 -22.64 -5.26 5.32
C LEU A 90 -21.91 -6.19 4.36
N TYR A 91 -22.18 -6.12 3.05
CA TYR A 91 -21.48 -6.93 2.06
C TYR A 91 -19.97 -6.65 2.03
N ALA A 92 -19.55 -5.38 2.14
CA ALA A 92 -18.13 -5.04 2.22
C ALA A 92 -17.47 -5.65 3.46
N PHE A 93 -18.14 -5.60 4.62
CA PHE A 93 -17.66 -6.23 5.85
C PHE A 93 -17.60 -7.76 5.72
N LEU A 94 -18.61 -8.39 5.13
CA LEU A 94 -18.64 -9.83 4.88
C LEU A 94 -17.53 -10.29 3.93
N ILE A 95 -17.15 -9.48 2.93
CA ILE A 95 -15.99 -9.77 2.08
C ILE A 95 -14.71 -9.78 2.91
N ILE A 96 -14.49 -8.77 3.76
CA ILE A 96 -13.29 -8.71 4.62
C ILE A 96 -13.29 -9.87 5.63
N LEU A 97 -14.44 -10.18 6.24
CA LEU A 97 -14.58 -11.31 7.14
C LEU A 97 -14.31 -12.64 6.43
N GLY A 98 -14.82 -12.83 5.22
CA GLY A 98 -14.58 -14.00 4.38
C GLY A 98 -13.10 -14.17 4.06
N LEU A 99 -12.41 -13.10 3.64
CA LEU A 99 -10.96 -13.12 3.42
C LEU A 99 -10.18 -13.50 4.69
N TYR A 100 -10.58 -12.96 5.85
CA TYR A 100 -9.99 -13.32 7.14
C TYR A 100 -10.21 -14.79 7.51
N LEU A 101 -11.43 -15.31 7.31
CA LEU A 101 -11.75 -16.72 7.57
C LEU A 101 -10.99 -17.65 6.64
N VAL A 102 -10.86 -17.31 5.35
CA VAL A 102 -10.04 -18.05 4.39
C VAL A 102 -8.59 -18.05 4.84
N TYR A 103 -8.00 -16.90 5.18
CA TYR A 103 -6.65 -16.82 5.72
C TYR A 103 -6.48 -17.74 6.96
N ARG A 104 -7.42 -17.67 7.90
CA ARG A 104 -7.37 -18.50 9.12
C ARG A 104 -7.49 -19.99 8.79
N TYR A 105 -8.34 -20.38 7.84
CA TYR A 105 -8.51 -21.75 7.40
C TYR A 105 -7.26 -22.28 6.71
N LEU A 106 -6.68 -21.52 5.76
CA LEU A 106 -5.44 -21.87 5.07
C LEU A 106 -4.28 -22.04 6.05
N ARG A 107 -4.24 -21.21 7.11
CA ARG A 107 -3.28 -21.36 8.21
C ARG A 107 -3.56 -22.60 9.06
N TRP A 108 -4.82 -22.90 9.35
CA TRP A 108 -5.21 -24.06 10.16
C TRP A 108 -4.87 -25.39 9.50
N ILE A 109 -5.02 -25.50 8.19
CA ILE A 109 -4.65 -26.70 7.43
C ILE A 109 -3.15 -26.80 7.11
N GLY A 110 -2.34 -25.87 7.62
CA GLY A 110 -0.89 -25.81 7.39
C GLY A 110 -0.48 -25.43 5.96
N LEU A 111 -1.42 -25.04 5.09
CA LEU A 111 -1.09 -24.58 3.73
C LEU A 111 -0.36 -23.24 3.73
N LEU A 112 -0.25 -22.53 4.86
CA LEU A 112 0.59 -21.34 4.95
C LEU A 112 1.91 -21.60 5.68
N ASP A 113 2.12 -22.80 6.22
CA ASP A 113 3.34 -23.14 6.97
C ASP A 113 4.56 -23.30 6.04
N TRP A 114 4.33 -23.59 4.75
CA TRP A 114 5.41 -23.55 3.75
C TRP A 114 5.89 -22.12 3.46
N LEU A 115 5.12 -21.08 3.80
CA LEU A 115 5.57 -19.68 3.71
C LEU A 115 6.47 -19.28 4.88
N ASP A 116 6.42 -20.06 5.96
CA ASP A 116 7.20 -19.93 7.19
C ASP A 116 8.61 -20.54 7.02
N PHE A 117 9.20 -20.33 5.83
CA PHE A 117 10.52 -20.84 5.46
C PHE A 117 11.55 -20.47 6.54
N GLN A 118 12.37 -21.44 6.95
CA GLN A 118 13.67 -21.23 7.58
C GLN A 118 14.81 -21.29 6.53
N PRO A 119 15.18 -20.19 5.85
CA PRO A 119 16.21 -20.29 4.82
C PRO A 119 17.67 -20.47 5.21
N LYS A 120 18.18 -20.34 6.43
CA LYS A 120 19.63 -20.17 6.74
C LYS A 120 20.46 -19.15 5.88
N ASP A 121 20.00 -18.67 4.73
CA ASP A 121 20.39 -17.47 3.96
C ASP A 121 19.15 -16.95 3.18
N ILE A 122 18.83 -15.64 3.16
CA ILE A 122 17.82 -15.13 2.20
C ILE A 122 18.39 -15.33 0.80
N ASN A 123 18.07 -16.47 0.20
CA ASN A 123 18.31 -16.69 -1.20
C ASN A 123 17.32 -15.86 -2.01
N PHE A 124 17.74 -15.46 -3.20
CA PHE A 124 16.95 -14.76 -4.20
C PHE A 124 15.57 -15.40 -4.48
N GLY A 125 15.43 -16.71 -4.29
CA GLY A 125 14.15 -17.42 -4.37
C GLY A 125 13.11 -16.99 -3.33
N VAL A 126 13.52 -16.62 -2.11
CA VAL A 126 12.60 -16.17 -1.05
C VAL A 126 11.99 -14.82 -1.44
N ALA A 127 12.79 -13.89 -1.98
CA ALA A 127 12.30 -12.60 -2.44
C ALA A 127 11.24 -12.74 -3.55
N LEU A 128 11.46 -13.68 -4.49
CA LEU A 128 10.49 -14.01 -5.54
C LEU A 128 9.18 -14.56 -4.95
N MET A 129 9.26 -15.49 -4.01
CA MET A 129 8.09 -16.07 -3.34
C MET A 129 7.30 -15.04 -2.52
N ILE A 130 8.00 -14.19 -1.77
CA ILE A 130 7.36 -13.06 -1.06
C ILE A 130 6.67 -12.14 -2.07
N GLY A 131 7.24 -11.92 -3.25
CA GLY A 131 6.59 -11.19 -4.33
C GLY A 131 5.27 -11.83 -4.78
N LEU A 132 5.27 -13.15 -4.98
CA LEU A 132 4.06 -13.89 -5.37
C LEU A 132 2.96 -13.74 -4.30
N VAL A 133 3.29 -13.96 -3.02
CA VAL A 133 2.35 -13.80 -1.89
C VAL A 133 1.87 -12.36 -1.76
N ALA A 134 2.77 -11.39 -1.89
CA ALA A 134 2.42 -9.97 -1.81
C ALA A 134 1.38 -9.59 -2.87
N SER A 135 1.45 -10.19 -4.06
CA SER A 135 0.54 -9.89 -5.17
C SER A 135 -0.89 -10.43 -5.02
N VAL A 136 -1.15 -11.31 -4.05
CA VAL A 136 -2.52 -11.70 -3.64
C VAL A 136 -2.96 -11.03 -2.33
N SER A 137 -2.11 -10.19 -1.74
CA SER A 137 -2.33 -9.56 -0.43
C SER A 137 -2.68 -8.06 -0.58
N THR A 138 -2.37 -7.24 0.42
CA THR A 138 -2.65 -5.80 0.44
C THR A 138 -1.96 -5.02 -0.70
N CYS A 139 -0.86 -5.54 -1.25
CA CYS A 139 -0.21 -4.91 -2.40
C CYS A 139 -1.10 -4.93 -3.65
N LEU A 140 -1.97 -5.93 -3.80
CA LEU A 140 -2.95 -5.98 -4.88
C LEU A 140 -3.97 -4.84 -4.77
N ALA A 141 -4.38 -4.48 -3.56
CA ALA A 141 -5.33 -3.38 -3.37
C ALA A 141 -4.74 -2.04 -3.81
N VAL A 142 -3.49 -1.77 -3.43
CA VAL A 142 -2.81 -0.50 -3.74
C VAL A 142 -2.29 -0.48 -5.18
N VAL A 143 -1.43 -1.44 -5.54
CA VAL A 143 -0.79 -1.49 -6.87
C VAL A 143 -1.79 -1.95 -7.93
N GLY A 144 -2.65 -2.92 -7.62
CA GLY A 144 -3.70 -3.36 -8.55
C GLY A 144 -4.72 -2.25 -8.83
N GLY A 145 -5.08 -1.42 -7.84
CA GLY A 145 -5.90 -0.23 -8.08
C GLY A 145 -5.31 0.75 -9.10
N VAL A 146 -3.99 0.97 -9.04
CA VAL A 146 -3.24 1.77 -10.03
C VAL A 146 -3.25 1.08 -11.40
N VAL A 147 -2.94 -0.22 -11.45
CA VAL A 147 -2.93 -1.02 -12.69
C VAL A 147 -4.31 -1.01 -13.37
N ILE A 148 -5.40 -1.15 -12.61
CA ILE A 148 -6.78 -1.14 -13.12
C ILE A 148 -7.16 0.25 -13.64
N SER A 149 -6.89 1.29 -12.85
CA SER A 149 -7.20 2.69 -13.23
C SER A 149 -6.44 3.10 -14.49
N PHE A 150 -5.22 2.60 -14.64
CA PHE A 150 -4.39 2.82 -15.80
C PHE A 150 -4.85 2.01 -17.02
N ALA A 151 -5.21 0.74 -16.85
CA ALA A 151 -5.75 -0.09 -17.94
C ALA A 151 -6.96 0.57 -18.61
N ALA A 152 -7.85 1.18 -17.82
CA ALA A 152 -9.01 1.92 -18.34
C ALA A 152 -8.64 3.07 -19.30
N LYS A 153 -7.46 3.69 -19.14
CA LYS A 153 -6.99 4.79 -20.01
C LYS A 153 -6.60 4.31 -21.42
N TYR A 154 -6.20 3.05 -21.59
CA TYR A 154 -5.69 2.51 -22.86
C TYR A 154 -6.73 1.66 -23.62
N GLN A 155 -7.95 1.53 -23.08
CA GLN A 155 -9.03 0.72 -23.68
C GLN A 155 -9.49 1.22 -25.06
N SER A 156 -9.26 2.49 -25.43
CA SER A 156 -9.66 3.05 -26.72
C SER A 156 -8.62 2.91 -27.84
N ARG A 157 -7.43 2.34 -27.58
CA ARG A 157 -6.30 2.38 -28.52
C ARG A 157 -6.20 1.20 -29.49
N GLY A 158 -6.47 1.40 -30.77
CA GLY A 158 -5.94 0.53 -31.84
C GLY A 158 -6.16 -0.98 -31.64
N SER A 159 -5.10 -1.78 -31.82
CA SER A 159 -5.18 -3.25 -31.80
C SER A 159 -5.35 -3.82 -30.38
N ALA A 160 -5.84 -5.06 -30.26
CA ALA A 160 -6.00 -5.73 -28.97
C ALA A 160 -4.70 -5.76 -28.12
N TRP A 161 -3.54 -5.84 -28.77
CA TRP A 161 -2.23 -5.77 -28.13
C TRP A 161 -1.93 -4.40 -27.53
N GLN A 162 -2.18 -3.32 -28.28
CA GLN A 162 -1.95 -1.94 -27.86
C GLN A 162 -2.87 -1.51 -26.71
N ARG A 163 -4.07 -2.10 -26.63
CA ARG A 163 -5.01 -1.88 -25.52
C ARG A 163 -4.63 -2.63 -24.26
N ASN A 164 -4.40 -3.95 -24.39
CA ASN A 164 -4.46 -4.85 -23.25
C ASN A 164 -3.11 -5.39 -22.79
N ILE A 165 -2.05 -5.31 -23.61
CA ILE A 165 -0.77 -5.97 -23.33
C ILE A 165 0.38 -4.97 -23.25
N GLU A 166 0.58 -4.17 -24.29
CA GLU A 166 1.70 -3.21 -24.36
C GLU A 166 1.77 -2.27 -23.14
N PRO A 167 0.68 -1.65 -22.66
CA PRO A 167 0.74 -0.75 -21.51
C PRO A 167 1.17 -1.47 -20.22
N HIS A 168 0.78 -2.73 -20.05
CA HIS A 168 1.13 -3.53 -18.88
C HIS A 168 2.59 -4.02 -18.94
N LEU A 169 3.08 -4.41 -20.12
CA LEU A 169 4.50 -4.75 -20.29
C LEU A 169 5.40 -3.55 -19.97
N LEU A 170 5.07 -2.38 -20.51
CA LEU A 170 5.81 -1.14 -20.23
C LEU A 170 5.77 -0.79 -18.74
N PHE A 171 4.60 -0.94 -18.09
CA PHE A 171 4.47 -0.74 -16.66
C PHE A 171 5.38 -1.67 -15.85
N HIS A 172 5.35 -2.97 -16.13
CA HIS A 172 6.18 -3.93 -15.40
C HIS A 172 7.67 -3.74 -15.70
N LEU A 173 8.05 -3.38 -16.93
CA LEU A 173 9.43 -3.07 -17.27
C LEU A 173 9.97 -1.90 -16.43
N GLY A 174 9.20 -0.81 -16.34
CA GLY A 174 9.58 0.35 -15.55
C GLY A 174 9.67 0.02 -14.07
N ARG A 175 8.73 -0.79 -13.57
CA ARG A 175 8.73 -1.28 -12.19
C ARG A 175 9.97 -2.14 -11.88
N LEU A 176 10.27 -3.13 -12.72
CA LEU A 176 11.43 -4.01 -12.53
C LEU A 176 12.74 -3.22 -12.55
N ALA A 177 12.89 -2.31 -13.52
CA ALA A 177 14.06 -1.45 -13.62
C ALA A 177 14.24 -0.56 -12.40
N SER A 178 13.17 0.12 -11.94
CA SER A 178 13.24 0.97 -10.75
C SER A 178 13.51 0.17 -9.48
N PHE A 179 12.90 -1.00 -9.30
CA PHE A 179 13.15 -1.83 -8.11
C PHE A 179 14.58 -2.35 -8.07
N PHE A 180 15.16 -2.71 -9.23
CA PHE A 180 16.56 -3.08 -9.34
C PHE A 180 17.49 -1.90 -8.96
N VAL A 181 17.33 -0.75 -9.63
CA VAL A 181 18.23 0.40 -9.45
C VAL A 181 18.09 1.01 -8.06
N LEU A 182 16.87 1.28 -7.62
CA LEU A 182 16.61 1.88 -6.32
C LEU A 182 16.88 0.89 -5.18
N GLY A 183 16.64 -0.41 -5.41
CA GLY A 183 17.01 -1.43 -4.45
C GLY A 183 18.51 -1.56 -4.25
N GLY A 184 19.28 -1.50 -5.34
CA GLY A 184 20.74 -1.47 -5.24
C GLY A 184 21.23 -0.19 -4.57
N PHE A 185 20.63 0.95 -4.89
CA PHE A 185 20.93 2.20 -4.20
C PHE A 185 20.66 2.10 -2.69
N LEU A 186 19.54 1.52 -2.27
CA LEU A 186 19.22 1.30 -0.86
C LEU A 186 20.24 0.37 -0.17
N GLY A 187 20.64 -0.72 -0.81
CA GLY A 187 21.65 -1.62 -0.25
C GLY A 187 23.04 -1.00 -0.15
N TRP A 188 23.44 -0.23 -1.16
CA TRP A 188 24.64 0.59 -1.09
C TRP A 188 24.56 1.62 0.04
N LEU A 189 23.42 2.30 0.19
CA LEU A 189 23.19 3.29 1.25
C LEU A 189 23.31 2.67 2.63
N GLY A 190 22.85 1.43 2.79
CA GLY A 190 22.98 0.63 4.00
C GLY A 190 24.42 0.39 4.46
N SER A 191 25.38 0.33 3.53
CA SER A 191 26.81 0.22 3.86
C SER A 191 27.41 1.51 4.42
N LYS A 192 26.74 2.65 4.22
CA LYS A 192 27.23 4.00 4.56
C LYS A 192 26.46 4.66 5.69
N ILE A 193 25.21 4.27 5.90
CA ILE A 193 24.30 4.97 6.81
C ILE A 193 23.71 4.01 7.83
N ASN A 194 24.08 4.21 9.09
CA ASN A 194 23.34 3.68 10.24
C ASN A 194 22.08 4.53 10.44
N LEU A 195 21.07 4.32 9.61
CA LEU A 195 19.79 5.02 9.74
C LEU A 195 19.20 4.73 11.12
N SER A 196 18.95 5.80 11.90
CA SER A 196 18.43 5.67 13.26
C SER A 196 17.03 5.09 13.25
N THR A 197 16.68 4.37 14.31
CA THR A 197 15.32 3.87 14.54
C THR A 197 14.29 5.00 14.44
N SER A 198 14.62 6.19 14.94
CA SER A 198 13.74 7.37 14.90
C SER A 198 13.35 7.79 13.49
N PHE A 199 14.27 7.72 12.52
CA PHE A 199 13.97 8.05 11.13
C PHE A 199 12.95 7.08 10.53
N PHE A 200 13.14 5.77 10.74
CA PHE A 200 12.20 4.76 10.25
C PHE A 200 10.84 4.85 10.93
N SER A 201 10.79 5.11 12.24
CA SER A 201 9.54 5.33 12.96
C SER A 201 8.77 6.51 12.38
N TRP A 202 9.43 7.67 12.22
CA TRP A 202 8.81 8.87 11.65
C TRP A 202 8.31 8.65 10.22
N PHE A 203 9.14 8.03 9.38
CA PHE A 203 8.78 7.74 7.99
C PHE A 203 7.59 6.76 7.90
N THR A 204 7.58 5.72 8.74
CA THR A 204 6.49 4.73 8.82
C THR A 204 5.18 5.39 9.27
N ILE A 205 5.23 6.29 10.26
CA ILE A 205 4.07 7.07 10.71
C ILE A 205 3.56 7.98 9.60
N LEU A 206 4.44 8.72 8.93
CA LEU A 206 4.07 9.60 7.80
C LEU A 206 3.33 8.81 6.71
N VAL A 207 3.88 7.66 6.35
CA VAL A 207 3.26 6.73 5.39
C VAL A 207 1.88 6.27 5.87
N ALA A 208 1.77 5.86 7.14
CA ALA A 208 0.51 5.40 7.70
C ALA A 208 -0.57 6.49 7.66
N LEU A 209 -0.21 7.75 7.92
CA LEU A 209 -1.11 8.89 7.83
C LEU A 209 -1.59 9.15 6.39
N VAL A 210 -0.70 9.02 5.40
CA VAL A 210 -1.08 9.15 3.97
C VAL A 210 -2.04 8.03 3.56
N LEU A 211 -1.76 6.78 3.96
CA LEU A 211 -2.64 5.63 3.70
C LEU A 211 -3.99 5.77 4.40
N LEU A 212 -4.00 6.25 5.64
CA LEU A 212 -5.22 6.49 6.41
C LEU A 212 -6.08 7.55 5.73
N TRP A 213 -5.46 8.65 5.31
CA TRP A 213 -6.14 9.70 4.57
C TRP A 213 -6.74 9.17 3.25
N LEU A 214 -5.97 8.40 2.48
CA LEU A 214 -6.45 7.78 1.24
C LEU A 214 -7.64 6.83 1.49
N ALA A 215 -7.55 5.98 2.51
CA ALA A 215 -8.62 5.06 2.88
C ALA A 215 -9.91 5.80 3.22
N LEU A 216 -9.82 6.83 4.07
CA LEU A 216 -10.97 7.65 4.47
C LEU A 216 -11.56 8.44 3.29
N ASN A 217 -10.73 8.87 2.34
CA ASN A 217 -11.18 9.51 1.11
C ASN A 217 -11.96 8.53 0.21
N ILE A 218 -11.44 7.32 0.00
CA ILE A 218 -12.13 6.26 -0.77
C ILE A 218 -13.45 5.84 -0.09
N LEU A 219 -13.47 5.79 1.24
CA LEU A 219 -14.68 5.52 2.01
C LEU A 219 -15.69 6.67 1.97
N GLY A 220 -15.31 7.85 1.49
CA GLY A 220 -16.16 9.04 1.40
C GLY A 220 -16.36 9.77 2.72
N LEU A 221 -15.50 9.51 3.71
CA LEU A 221 -15.51 10.14 5.03
C LEU A 221 -14.70 11.45 5.06
N LEU A 222 -13.70 11.59 4.19
CA LEU A 222 -12.86 12.78 4.07
C LEU A 222 -12.87 13.34 2.62
N PRO A 223 -12.87 14.68 2.45
CA PRO A 223 -12.73 15.30 1.13
C PRO A 223 -11.33 15.05 0.54
N SER A 224 -11.23 15.08 -0.79
CA SER A 224 -9.94 15.00 -1.51
C SER A 224 -9.01 16.14 -1.09
N LEU A 225 -7.69 15.87 -0.95
CA LEU A 225 -6.63 16.82 -0.60
C LEU A 225 -6.59 18.00 -1.57
N SER A 226 -7.06 17.78 -2.80
CA SER A 226 -7.20 18.82 -3.82
C SER A 226 -8.18 19.93 -3.42
N LYS A 227 -9.13 19.67 -2.50
CA LYS A 227 -10.04 20.70 -1.95
C LYS A 227 -9.36 21.59 -0.90
N PHE A 228 -8.27 21.12 -0.28
CA PHE A 228 -7.50 21.85 0.73
C PHE A 228 -6.38 22.74 0.15
N GLY A 229 -6.35 22.94 -1.18
CA GLY A 229 -5.39 23.85 -1.81
C GLY A 229 -3.98 23.28 -2.03
N PHE A 230 -3.74 22.02 -1.67
CA PHE A 230 -2.51 21.29 -2.02
C PHE A 230 -2.52 20.94 -3.52
N SER A 231 -2.25 21.95 -4.34
CA SER A 231 -2.10 21.80 -5.79
C SER A 231 -0.61 21.69 -6.14
N MET A 232 -0.28 20.84 -7.10
CA MET A 232 1.09 20.71 -7.59
C MET A 232 1.61 22.09 -8.05
N PRO A 233 2.83 22.50 -7.69
CA PRO A 233 3.40 23.75 -8.16
C PRO A 233 3.36 23.80 -9.70
N LYS A 234 3.12 25.00 -10.27
CA LYS A 234 2.78 25.18 -11.69
C LYS A 234 3.78 24.50 -12.65
N SER A 235 5.06 24.44 -12.28
CA SER A 235 6.13 23.79 -13.07
C SER A 235 6.00 22.27 -13.09
N SER A 236 5.85 21.65 -11.91
CA SER A 236 5.62 20.20 -11.78
C SER A 236 4.29 19.79 -12.41
N PHE A 237 3.26 20.64 -12.29
CA PHE A 237 1.96 20.42 -12.92
C PHE A 237 2.02 20.45 -14.45
N LYS A 238 2.84 21.33 -15.06
CA LYS A 238 3.06 21.33 -16.53
C LYS A 238 3.74 20.05 -17.01
N ILE A 239 4.75 19.56 -16.29
CA ILE A 239 5.43 18.29 -16.60
C ILE A 239 4.44 17.13 -16.44
N TRP A 240 3.66 17.14 -15.36
CA TRP A 240 2.65 16.12 -15.11
C TRP A 240 1.51 16.16 -16.13
N GLN A 241 1.07 17.34 -16.58
CA GLN A 241 0.10 17.49 -17.67
C GLN A 241 0.67 17.02 -19.00
N LYS A 242 1.93 17.33 -19.32
CA LYS A 242 2.60 16.79 -20.51
C LYS A 242 2.66 15.26 -20.46
N LEU A 243 3.03 14.66 -19.32
CA LEU A 243 3.00 13.20 -19.14
C LEU A 243 1.58 12.62 -19.25
N LYS A 244 0.60 13.26 -18.60
CA LYS A 244 -0.81 12.83 -18.52
C LYS A 244 -1.49 12.88 -19.88
N ASN A 245 -1.20 13.92 -20.66
CA ASN A 245 -1.73 14.12 -22.00
C ASN A 245 -0.88 13.41 -23.05
N SER A 246 0.36 13.04 -22.73
CA SER A 246 1.14 12.19 -23.61
C SER A 246 0.55 10.80 -23.61
N GLU A 247 0.26 10.36 -24.82
CA GLU A 247 -0.05 8.99 -25.19
C GLU A 247 1.24 8.15 -25.33
N HIS A 248 2.37 8.69 -24.83
CA HIS A 248 3.69 8.13 -24.99
C HIS A 248 3.89 6.88 -24.15
N LYS A 249 4.70 5.94 -24.66
CA LYS A 249 5.09 4.70 -23.97
C LYS A 249 5.78 4.95 -22.61
N ALA A 250 6.26 6.17 -22.37
CA ALA A 250 6.88 6.59 -21.12
C ALA A 250 5.89 6.66 -19.94
N ALA A 251 4.60 6.94 -20.17
CA ALA A 251 3.63 7.05 -19.08
C ALA A 251 3.44 5.73 -18.28
N PRO A 252 3.19 4.56 -18.91
CA PRO A 252 3.15 3.29 -18.19
C PRO A 252 4.48 2.96 -17.49
N LEU A 253 5.60 3.17 -18.19
CA LEU A 253 6.94 2.90 -17.67
C LEU A 253 7.22 3.67 -16.38
N LEU A 254 6.98 4.99 -16.39
CA LEU A 254 7.19 5.85 -15.23
C LEU A 254 6.24 5.48 -14.09
N LEU A 255 4.97 5.20 -14.39
CA LEU A 255 3.99 4.81 -13.38
C LEU A 255 4.39 3.50 -12.67
N GLY A 256 4.90 2.53 -13.43
CA GLY A 256 5.48 1.31 -12.88
C GLY A 256 6.67 1.60 -11.98
N GLY A 257 7.59 2.47 -12.41
CA GLY A 257 8.72 2.90 -11.60
C GLY A 257 8.31 3.56 -10.28
N PHE A 258 7.28 4.41 -10.31
CA PHE A 258 6.74 5.09 -9.13
C PHE A 258 6.14 4.13 -8.09
N THR A 259 5.80 2.90 -8.46
CA THR A 259 5.30 1.91 -7.49
C THR A 259 6.31 1.56 -6.40
N PHE A 260 7.60 1.83 -6.61
CA PHE A 260 8.62 1.68 -5.59
C PHE A 260 8.34 2.55 -4.36
N PHE A 261 7.78 3.73 -4.57
CA PHE A 261 7.47 4.68 -3.51
C PHE A 261 6.06 4.49 -2.94
N LEU A 262 5.30 3.54 -3.46
CA LEU A 262 3.97 3.27 -2.93
C LEU A 262 4.10 2.56 -1.59
N PRO A 263 3.42 3.07 -0.55
CA PRO A 263 3.50 2.47 0.76
C PRO A 263 2.70 1.17 0.82
N CYS A 264 3.38 0.04 0.65
CA CYS A 264 2.82 -1.27 0.98
C CYS A 264 3.82 -2.07 1.83
N GLY A 265 3.28 -2.82 2.80
CA GLY A 265 4.09 -3.43 3.87
C GLY A 265 5.15 -4.38 3.35
N PHE A 266 4.83 -5.21 2.36
CA PHE A 266 5.80 -6.12 1.75
C PHE A 266 6.93 -5.38 1.02
N THR A 267 6.63 -4.31 0.28
CA THR A 267 7.67 -3.51 -0.38
C THR A 267 8.55 -2.81 0.65
N GLN A 268 7.97 -2.29 1.74
CA GLN A 268 8.73 -1.69 2.84
C GLN A 268 9.67 -2.69 3.51
N SER A 269 9.22 -3.91 3.80
CA SER A 269 10.06 -4.95 4.39
C SER A 269 11.22 -5.32 3.47
N MET A 270 10.96 -5.46 2.16
CA MET A 270 12.01 -5.75 1.18
C MET A 270 12.97 -4.56 0.99
N GLN A 271 12.49 -3.32 1.09
CA GLN A 271 13.33 -2.11 1.08
C GLN A 271 14.21 -2.02 2.34
N LEU A 272 13.66 -2.34 3.51
CA LEU A 272 14.42 -2.41 4.75
C LEU A 272 15.47 -3.52 4.71
N PHE A 273 15.12 -4.68 4.14
CA PHE A 273 16.07 -5.77 3.91
C PHE A 273 17.16 -5.36 2.92
N ALA A 274 16.80 -4.68 1.83
CA ALA A 274 17.79 -4.15 0.89
C ALA A 274 18.78 -3.23 1.60
N ILE A 275 18.31 -2.26 2.40
CA ILE A 275 19.18 -1.41 3.23
C ILE A 275 20.02 -2.26 4.18
N SER A 276 19.44 -3.22 4.88
CA SER A 276 20.17 -3.99 5.87
C SER A 276 21.20 -4.97 5.27
N SER A 277 21.06 -5.30 3.98
CA SER A 277 22.04 -6.12 3.26
C SER A 277 23.41 -5.46 3.10
N GLY A 278 23.49 -4.13 3.18
CA GLY A 278 24.74 -3.38 3.00
C GLY A 278 25.42 -3.58 1.64
N SER A 279 24.74 -4.19 0.65
CA SER A 279 25.30 -4.53 -0.65
C SER A 279 24.38 -4.05 -1.76
N PHE A 280 24.96 -3.35 -2.74
CA PHE A 280 24.22 -2.93 -3.93
C PHE A 280 23.60 -4.12 -4.64
N TRP A 281 24.37 -5.18 -4.87
CA TRP A 281 23.90 -6.33 -5.65
C TRP A 281 22.79 -7.09 -4.92
N GLN A 282 22.97 -7.31 -3.62
CA GLN A 282 21.97 -8.01 -2.80
C GLN A 282 20.66 -7.21 -2.77
N GLY A 283 20.73 -5.91 -2.48
CA GLY A 283 19.55 -5.04 -2.48
C GLY A 283 18.85 -4.95 -3.83
N ALA A 284 19.61 -4.86 -4.92
CA ALA A 284 19.08 -4.77 -6.28
C ALA A 284 18.32 -6.04 -6.68
N MET A 285 18.95 -7.21 -6.48
CA MET A 285 18.36 -8.49 -6.86
C MET A 285 17.18 -8.88 -5.98
N THR A 286 17.24 -8.61 -4.68
CA THR A 286 16.10 -8.86 -3.79
C THR A 286 14.86 -8.08 -4.25
N LEU A 287 14.99 -6.77 -4.52
CA LEU A 287 13.84 -5.96 -4.93
C LEU A 287 13.40 -6.23 -6.37
N PHE A 288 14.32 -6.54 -7.28
CA PHE A 288 13.99 -6.97 -8.64
C PHE A 288 13.16 -8.26 -8.63
N LEU A 289 13.61 -9.29 -7.90
CA LEU A 289 12.92 -10.58 -7.83
C LEU A 289 11.60 -10.48 -7.08
N PHE A 290 11.52 -9.66 -6.04
CA PHE A 290 10.25 -9.32 -5.42
C PHE A 290 9.26 -8.70 -6.42
N ALA A 291 9.70 -7.69 -7.20
CA ALA A 291 8.85 -7.08 -8.21
C ALA A 291 8.46 -8.08 -9.32
N LEU A 292 9.39 -8.96 -9.72
CA LEU A 292 9.16 -10.03 -10.69
C LEU A 292 8.11 -11.02 -10.18
N GLY A 293 8.18 -11.43 -8.91
CA GLY A 293 7.23 -12.35 -8.30
C GLY A 293 5.80 -11.80 -8.28
N THR A 294 5.66 -10.48 -8.13
CA THR A 294 4.34 -9.83 -8.19
C THR A 294 3.81 -9.62 -9.61
N ALA A 295 4.66 -9.74 -10.64
CA ALA A 295 4.30 -9.35 -12.00
C ALA A 295 3.20 -10.22 -12.63
N PRO A 296 3.20 -11.57 -12.50
CA PRO A 296 2.19 -12.41 -13.16
C PRO A 296 0.75 -12.08 -12.74
N ILE A 297 0.49 -11.94 -11.44
CA ILE A 297 -0.86 -11.67 -10.93
C ILE A 297 -1.30 -10.25 -11.28
N LEU A 298 -0.43 -9.26 -11.16
CA LEU A 298 -0.78 -7.88 -11.51
C LEU A 298 -0.98 -7.70 -13.02
N PHE A 299 -0.19 -8.39 -13.83
CA PHE A 299 -0.36 -8.44 -15.28
C PHE A 299 -1.70 -9.10 -15.64
N LEU A 300 -2.04 -10.22 -15.00
CA LEU A 300 -3.32 -10.91 -15.20
C LEU A 300 -4.50 -10.02 -14.84
N VAL A 301 -4.46 -9.39 -13.66
CA VAL A 301 -5.53 -8.47 -13.21
C VAL A 301 -5.65 -7.29 -14.15
N GLY A 302 -4.54 -6.68 -14.57
CA GLY A 302 -4.51 -5.56 -15.52
C GLY A 302 -5.08 -5.90 -16.90
N SER A 303 -4.60 -6.99 -17.50
CA SER A 303 -5.00 -7.42 -18.85
C SER A 303 -6.45 -7.93 -18.93
N THR A 304 -7.04 -8.37 -17.80
CA THR A 304 -8.43 -8.89 -17.75
C THR A 304 -9.46 -7.87 -17.29
N THR A 305 -9.05 -6.66 -16.87
CA THR A 305 -9.95 -5.60 -16.37
C THR A 305 -11.10 -5.23 -17.29
N SER A 306 -10.93 -5.35 -18.61
CA SER A 306 -11.99 -5.08 -19.59
C SER A 306 -13.19 -6.00 -19.42
N ARG A 307 -13.00 -7.22 -18.89
CA ARG A 307 -14.08 -8.19 -18.64
C ARG A 307 -14.81 -7.94 -17.31
N PHE A 308 -14.20 -7.27 -16.35
CA PHE A 308 -14.73 -7.06 -15.00
C PHE A 308 -15.37 -5.67 -14.79
N GLN A 309 -15.70 -4.95 -15.86
CA GLN A 309 -16.35 -3.62 -15.76
C GLN A 309 -17.68 -3.62 -14.98
N HIS A 310 -18.31 -4.79 -14.80
CA HIS A 310 -19.52 -4.98 -13.98
C HIS A 310 -19.25 -5.10 -12.48
N LEU A 311 -17.99 -5.28 -12.04
CA LEU A 311 -17.60 -5.29 -10.62
C LEU A 311 -17.42 -3.88 -10.02
N LYS A 312 -17.83 -2.82 -10.75
CA LYS A 312 -17.88 -1.41 -10.28
C LYS A 312 -18.97 -1.17 -9.21
N SER A 313 -19.22 -2.14 -8.34
CA SER A 313 -20.18 -1.96 -7.24
C SER A 313 -19.58 -1.04 -6.19
N LEU A 314 -20.41 -0.18 -5.60
CA LEU A 314 -20.05 0.61 -4.41
C LEU A 314 -19.48 -0.30 -3.31
N VAL A 315 -19.95 -1.55 -3.21
CA VAL A 315 -19.45 -2.57 -2.29
C VAL A 315 -17.95 -2.83 -2.47
N PHE A 316 -17.48 -3.01 -3.71
CA PHE A 316 -16.06 -3.27 -3.99
C PHE A 316 -15.17 -2.08 -3.58
N GLN A 317 -15.61 -0.86 -3.85
CA GLN A 317 -14.91 0.35 -3.40
C GLN A 317 -14.85 0.45 -1.87
N LYS A 318 -15.94 0.13 -1.18
CA LYS A 318 -15.96 0.10 0.30
C LYS A 318 -15.08 -1.01 0.87
N ALA A 319 -15.06 -2.19 0.26
CA ALA A 319 -14.20 -3.29 0.67
C ALA A 319 -12.71 -2.93 0.53
N ILE A 320 -12.29 -2.36 -0.61
CA ILE A 320 -10.91 -1.87 -0.79
C ILE A 320 -10.58 -0.76 0.22
N GLY A 321 -11.48 0.22 0.39
CA GLY A 321 -11.29 1.29 1.37
C GLY A 321 -11.11 0.78 2.80
N LEU A 322 -11.91 -0.22 3.20
CA LEU A 322 -11.84 -0.86 4.51
C LEU A 322 -10.54 -1.67 4.68
N LEU A 323 -10.12 -2.39 3.65
CA LEU A 323 -8.85 -3.13 3.65
C LEU A 323 -7.64 -2.18 3.81
N ILE A 324 -7.62 -1.07 3.05
CA ILE A 324 -6.56 -0.05 3.16
C ILE A 324 -6.62 0.62 4.55
N LEU A 325 -7.82 0.87 5.09
CA LEU A 325 -7.99 1.42 6.44
C LEU A 325 -7.36 0.51 7.50
N LEU A 326 -7.67 -0.78 7.48
CA LEU A 326 -7.08 -1.76 8.41
C LEU A 326 -5.56 -1.79 8.28
N PHE A 327 -5.04 -1.76 7.04
CA PHE A 327 -3.61 -1.75 6.79
C PHE A 327 -2.93 -0.43 7.25
N ALA A 328 -3.59 0.71 7.08
CA ALA A 328 -3.11 2.01 7.54
C ALA A 328 -3.03 2.06 9.06
N LEU A 329 -4.05 1.57 9.77
CA LEU A 329 -4.06 1.47 11.22
C LEU A 329 -2.95 0.54 11.72
N TYR A 330 -2.78 -0.62 11.08
CA TYR A 330 -1.70 -1.54 11.36
C TYR A 330 -0.32 -0.87 11.20
N THR A 331 -0.10 -0.20 10.06
CA THR A 331 1.16 0.53 9.78
C THR A 331 1.40 1.67 10.78
N LEU A 332 0.34 2.33 11.25
CA LEU A 332 0.43 3.38 12.27
C LEU A 332 0.88 2.80 13.61
N THR A 333 0.28 1.69 14.04
CA THR A 333 0.67 1.00 15.29
C THR A 333 2.12 0.51 15.25
N ALA A 334 2.56 0.00 14.09
CA ALA A 334 3.95 -0.39 13.83
C ALA A 334 4.94 0.77 13.96
N GLY A 335 4.63 1.92 13.34
CA GLY A 335 5.48 3.11 13.44
C GLY A 335 5.55 3.68 14.87
N LEU A 336 4.41 3.68 15.58
CA LEU A 336 4.34 4.10 16.99
C LEU A 336 5.12 3.17 17.91
N SER A 337 5.07 1.85 17.69
CA SER A 337 5.81 0.90 18.51
C SER A 337 7.32 1.05 18.35
N GLN A 338 7.79 1.33 17.13
CA GLN A 338 9.22 1.63 16.88
C GLN A 338 9.66 2.95 17.50
N TYR A 339 8.74 3.89 17.75
CA TYR A 339 9.01 5.09 18.53
C TYR A 339 8.98 4.82 20.06
N GLY A 340 8.57 3.62 20.48
CA GLY A 340 8.46 3.22 21.88
C GLY A 340 7.05 3.30 22.47
N PHE A 341 6.05 3.76 21.70
CA PHE A 341 4.64 3.73 22.10
C PHE A 341 3.99 2.42 21.69
N ASN A 342 3.81 1.50 22.65
CA ASN A 342 3.11 0.25 22.40
C ASN A 342 1.60 0.46 22.57
N LEU A 343 0.92 0.82 21.48
CA LEU A 343 -0.53 0.98 21.47
C LEU A 343 -1.18 -0.42 21.36
N SER A 344 -1.27 -1.15 22.48
CA SER A 344 -1.95 -2.45 22.57
C SER A 344 -3.48 -2.28 22.46
N VAL A 345 -3.99 -1.83 21.31
CA VAL A 345 -5.44 -1.66 21.09
C VAL A 345 -6.11 -2.95 20.60
N LEU A 346 -5.34 -3.99 20.22
CA LEU A 346 -5.90 -5.27 19.71
C LEU A 346 -5.25 -6.55 20.29
N LYS A 347 -4.38 -6.46 21.31
CA LYS A 347 -3.85 -7.64 22.02
C LYS A 347 -4.30 -7.63 23.47
N ASN A 348 -5.60 -7.88 23.66
CA ASN A 348 -6.08 -8.50 24.89
C ASN A 348 -5.90 -10.01 24.71
N THR A 349 -4.70 -10.49 25.01
CA THR A 349 -4.51 -11.91 25.31
C THR A 349 -4.13 -11.97 26.76
N ASP A 350 -5.03 -12.60 27.50
CA ASP A 350 -5.09 -12.70 28.93
C ASP A 350 -3.73 -12.97 29.60
N ASN A 351 -3.43 -12.13 30.59
CA ASN A 351 -3.08 -12.47 31.97
C ASN A 351 -2.84 -13.96 32.28
N ASN A 352 -1.77 -14.56 31.72
CA ASN A 352 -1.07 -15.72 32.29
C ASN A 352 0.29 -15.94 31.58
N VAL A 353 1.07 -14.88 31.38
CA VAL A 353 2.48 -15.06 31.01
C VAL A 353 3.25 -15.27 32.31
N LYS A 354 3.67 -16.51 32.55
CA LYS A 354 4.63 -16.86 33.60
C LYS A 354 5.75 -15.82 33.59
N GLN A 355 5.91 -15.06 34.69
CA GLN A 355 7.15 -14.35 34.98
C GLN A 355 8.24 -15.41 35.01
N ASN A 356 9.03 -15.51 33.93
CA ASN A 356 10.04 -16.55 33.78
C ASN A 356 11.45 -15.95 33.86
N GLN A 357 12.31 -16.77 34.45
CA GLN A 357 13.48 -16.45 35.25
C GLN A 357 14.54 -15.66 34.49
N VAL A 358 14.82 -14.46 34.99
CA VAL A 358 16.10 -13.79 34.77
C VAL A 358 17.09 -14.45 35.74
N GLU A 359 18.05 -15.19 35.21
CA GLU A 359 19.06 -15.86 36.03
C GLU A 359 20.17 -14.86 36.38
N LEU A 360 20.38 -14.60 37.68
CA LEU A 360 21.56 -13.87 38.14
C LEU A 360 22.73 -14.83 38.24
N THR A 361 23.73 -14.67 37.37
CA THR A 361 24.98 -15.43 37.42
C THR A 361 26.14 -14.43 37.43
N ASN A 362 27.02 -14.51 38.43
CA ASN A 362 28.23 -13.68 38.55
C ASN A 362 27.98 -12.16 38.39
N GLY A 363 26.91 -11.63 39.01
CA GLY A 363 26.58 -10.20 38.95
C GLY A 363 26.01 -9.72 37.60
N THR A 364 25.69 -10.64 36.69
CA THR A 364 25.04 -10.34 35.40
C THR A 364 23.68 -11.05 35.32
N GLN A 365 22.68 -10.32 34.83
CA GLN A 365 21.32 -10.82 34.58
C GLN A 365 21.25 -11.49 33.21
N ILE A 366 21.06 -12.80 33.16
CA ILE A 366 20.92 -13.54 31.91
C ILE A 366 19.44 -13.62 31.55
N VAL A 367 19.12 -13.12 30.35
CA VAL A 367 17.76 -13.16 29.78
C VAL A 367 17.77 -14.02 28.54
N ARG A 368 16.90 -15.03 28.47
CA ARG A 368 16.76 -15.89 27.29
C ARG A 368 15.43 -15.64 26.58
N MET A 369 15.49 -15.49 25.25
CA MET A 369 14.34 -15.29 24.37
C MET A 369 14.50 -16.16 23.13
N ALA A 370 13.43 -16.78 22.66
CA ALA A 370 13.36 -17.36 21.33
C ALA A 370 12.72 -16.35 20.35
N GLU A 371 13.28 -16.24 19.16
CA GLU A 371 12.66 -15.62 17.99
C GLU A 371 12.23 -16.73 17.04
N ASN A 372 10.94 -16.79 16.72
CA ASN A 372 10.37 -17.76 15.79
C ASN A 372 9.36 -17.09 14.85
N ASN A 373 8.74 -17.85 13.93
CA ASN A 373 7.78 -17.32 12.96
C ASN A 373 6.56 -16.61 13.60
N TYR A 374 6.28 -16.89 14.88
CA TYR A 374 5.19 -16.31 15.66
C TYR A 374 5.62 -15.10 16.49
N GLY A 375 6.90 -14.71 16.44
CA GLY A 375 7.45 -13.53 17.09
C GLY A 375 8.44 -13.87 18.20
N TYR A 376 8.37 -13.11 19.30
CA TYR A 376 9.26 -13.22 20.44
C TYR A 376 8.60 -14.01 21.57
N SER A 377 9.30 -14.99 22.12
CA SER A 377 8.81 -15.78 23.25
C SER A 377 9.94 -16.20 24.19
N PRO A 378 9.88 -15.88 25.49
CA PRO A 378 8.97 -14.91 26.10
C PRO A 378 9.24 -13.48 25.58
N ASN A 379 8.25 -12.59 25.70
CA ASN A 379 8.35 -11.20 25.26
C ASN A 379 8.20 -10.16 26.38
N LYS A 380 8.15 -10.60 27.64
CA LYS A 380 8.08 -9.73 28.82
C LYS A 380 9.12 -10.21 29.83
N PHE A 381 9.93 -9.29 30.31
CA PHE A 381 11.01 -9.55 31.26
C PHE A 381 11.00 -8.50 32.37
N THR A 382 11.42 -8.86 33.57
CA THR A 382 11.68 -7.92 34.67
C THR A 382 13.16 -8.02 35.03
N ILE A 383 13.86 -6.88 35.00
CA ILE A 383 15.31 -6.78 35.24
C ILE A 383 15.58 -5.67 36.26
N GLN A 384 16.68 -5.79 37.00
CA GLN A 384 17.11 -4.81 37.99
C GLN A 384 17.89 -3.66 37.34
N LYS A 385 17.64 -2.45 37.83
CA LYS A 385 18.39 -1.23 37.49
C LYS A 385 19.87 -1.37 37.88
N ASP A 386 20.74 -0.78 37.08
CA ASP A 386 22.20 -0.67 37.31
C ASP A 386 22.96 -2.01 37.33
N VAL A 387 22.29 -3.15 37.05
CA VAL A 387 22.93 -4.47 36.93
C VAL A 387 23.06 -4.86 35.46
N PRO A 388 24.26 -5.26 34.97
CA PRO A 388 24.47 -5.67 33.58
C PRO A 388 23.52 -6.79 33.14
N VAL A 389 22.99 -6.70 31.92
CA VAL A 389 22.10 -7.67 31.30
C VAL A 389 22.78 -8.31 30.11
N LYS A 390 22.81 -9.64 30.09
CA LYS A 390 23.19 -10.46 28.96
C LYS A 390 21.94 -11.09 28.35
N TRP A 391 21.47 -10.50 27.25
CA TRP A 391 20.29 -10.95 26.52
C TRP A 391 20.70 -11.92 25.41
N ILE A 392 20.34 -13.18 25.60
CA ILE A 392 20.58 -14.29 24.67
C ILE A 392 19.30 -14.55 23.90
N ILE A 393 19.36 -14.38 22.59
CA ILE A 393 18.24 -14.56 21.67
C ILE A 393 18.53 -15.77 20.79
N ASP A 394 17.80 -16.85 20.96
CA ASP A 394 17.82 -18.00 20.06
C ASP A 394 16.94 -17.70 18.85
N ALA A 395 17.57 -17.34 17.73
CA ALA A 395 16.86 -17.04 16.50
C ALA A 395 16.63 -18.32 15.69
N GLN A 396 15.38 -18.75 15.69
CA GLN A 396 14.90 -19.94 14.99
C GLN A 396 14.30 -19.55 13.64
N ALA A 397 13.88 -18.30 13.45
CA ALA A 397 13.27 -17.83 12.21
C ALA A 397 13.94 -16.54 11.67
N PRO A 398 15.25 -16.58 11.34
CA PRO A 398 16.06 -15.41 10.95
C PRO A 398 15.61 -14.68 9.66
N TYR A 399 14.53 -15.13 9.05
CA TYR A 399 13.93 -14.58 7.84
C TYR A 399 12.49 -14.13 8.02
N SER A 400 11.93 -14.36 9.21
CA SER A 400 10.66 -13.78 9.61
C SER A 400 10.82 -12.27 9.80
N CYS A 401 9.71 -11.53 9.83
CA CYS A 401 9.79 -10.11 10.19
C CYS A 401 10.33 -9.89 11.62
N ALA A 402 10.26 -10.90 12.50
CA ALA A 402 10.79 -10.88 13.87
C ALA A 402 12.34 -10.93 13.92
N SER A 403 13.01 -11.35 12.86
CA SER A 403 14.48 -11.39 12.78
C SER A 403 15.15 -10.02 12.88
N SER A 404 14.47 -8.93 12.50
CA SER A 404 15.01 -7.58 12.63
C SER A 404 14.64 -7.00 13.99
N LEU A 405 15.56 -7.00 14.95
CA LEU A 405 15.33 -6.52 16.31
C LEU A 405 15.66 -5.03 16.44
N ILE A 406 14.74 -4.28 17.05
CA ILE A 406 14.86 -2.86 17.33
C ILE A 406 14.57 -2.60 18.81
N VAL A 407 15.49 -1.92 19.52
CA VAL A 407 15.33 -1.45 20.91
C VAL A 407 15.58 0.06 20.95
N PRO A 408 14.53 0.90 20.86
CA PRO A 408 14.69 2.34 20.66
C PRO A 408 15.47 3.04 21.78
N LYS A 409 15.13 2.75 23.06
CA LYS A 409 15.78 3.39 24.22
C LYS A 409 17.27 3.08 24.34
N LEU A 410 17.70 1.93 23.84
CA LEU A 410 19.11 1.52 23.87
C LEU A 410 19.84 1.84 22.56
N ASN A 411 19.13 2.41 21.58
CA ASN A 411 19.62 2.63 20.21
C ASN A 411 20.19 1.34 19.57
N ILE A 412 19.61 0.19 19.88
CA ILE A 412 20.03 -1.11 19.34
C ILE A 412 19.17 -1.42 18.12
N ARG A 413 19.83 -1.74 17.00
CA ARG A 413 19.21 -2.31 15.80
C ARG A 413 20.09 -3.46 15.32
N LYS A 414 19.56 -4.67 15.36
CA LYS A 414 20.32 -5.89 15.04
C LYS A 414 19.46 -6.82 14.22
N ASN A 415 19.99 -7.32 13.11
CA ASN A 415 19.40 -8.47 12.44
C ASN A 415 19.92 -9.72 13.15
N LEU A 416 18.99 -10.58 13.56
CA LEU A 416 19.29 -11.83 14.21
C LEU A 416 19.74 -12.85 13.16
N VAL A 417 20.88 -13.48 13.39
CA VAL A 417 21.39 -14.59 12.57
C VAL A 417 20.91 -15.92 13.14
N LEU A 418 20.78 -16.98 12.35
CA LEU A 418 20.31 -18.28 12.86
C LEU A 418 21.15 -18.74 14.07
N GLY A 419 20.50 -19.12 15.16
CA GLY A 419 21.13 -19.56 16.41
C GLY A 419 21.24 -18.45 17.46
N GLU A 420 22.19 -18.57 18.39
CA GLU A 420 22.31 -17.65 19.52
C GLU A 420 22.88 -16.28 19.12
N ASN A 421 22.12 -15.24 19.43
CA ASN A 421 22.52 -13.84 19.30
C ASN A 421 22.62 -13.22 20.69
N VAL A 422 23.79 -12.71 21.03
CA VAL A 422 24.01 -12.06 22.33
C VAL A 422 23.95 -10.54 22.18
N ILE A 423 23.25 -9.88 23.10
CA ILE A 423 23.17 -8.43 23.25
C ILE A 423 23.43 -8.11 24.73
N GLU A 424 24.36 -7.19 24.98
CA GLU A 424 24.72 -6.79 26.34
C GLU A 424 24.36 -5.32 26.55
N PHE A 425 23.72 -5.01 27.68
CA PHE A 425 23.38 -3.64 28.05
C PHE A 425 23.23 -3.49 29.57
N THR A 426 23.33 -2.27 30.07
CA THR A 426 23.09 -1.96 31.48
C THR A 426 21.99 -0.90 31.59
N PRO A 427 20.82 -1.21 32.18
CA PRO A 427 19.72 -0.26 32.32
C PRO A 427 20.04 0.76 33.42
N LYS A 428 20.22 2.04 33.07
CA LYS A 428 20.54 3.12 34.02
C LYS A 428 19.33 3.83 34.62
N GLU A 429 18.14 3.60 34.07
CA GLU A 429 16.91 4.26 34.46
C GLU A 429 15.82 3.21 34.69
N ALA A 430 15.05 3.38 35.77
CA ALA A 430 13.88 2.56 36.03
C ALA A 430 12.78 2.84 34.99
N GLY A 431 11.94 1.85 34.74
CA GLY A 431 10.82 1.94 33.80
C GLY A 431 10.91 0.98 32.63
N ARG A 432 10.11 1.24 31.59
CA ARG A 432 9.93 0.27 30.48
C ARG A 432 10.94 0.50 29.36
N ILE A 433 11.68 -0.54 28.99
CA ILE A 433 12.47 -0.60 27.76
C ILE A 433 11.73 -1.51 26.78
N THR A 434 11.13 -0.92 25.76
CA THR A 434 10.40 -1.67 24.73
C THR A 434 11.34 -2.13 23.63
N PHE A 435 11.06 -3.30 23.09
CA PHE A 435 11.70 -3.81 21.88
C PHE A 435 10.65 -4.30 20.91
N SER A 436 10.94 -4.21 19.61
CA SER A 436 10.04 -4.67 18.56
C SER A 436 10.81 -5.25 17.39
N CYS A 437 10.09 -5.91 16.50
CA CYS A 437 10.62 -6.23 15.20
C CYS A 437 10.72 -4.99 14.29
N GLY A 438 11.39 -5.10 13.15
CA GLY A 438 11.58 -4.02 12.19
C GLY A 438 10.29 -3.43 11.62
N MET A 439 9.20 -4.20 11.70
CA MET A 439 7.84 -3.77 11.32
C MET A 439 6.97 -3.42 12.52
N GLY A 440 7.46 -3.48 13.77
CA GLY A 440 6.62 -3.23 14.95
C GLY A 440 5.45 -4.20 15.15
N MET A 441 5.46 -5.36 14.48
CA MET A 441 4.42 -6.40 14.57
C MET A 441 4.55 -7.24 15.84
N TYR A 442 5.79 -7.63 16.13
CA TYR A 442 6.16 -8.45 17.26
C TYR A 442 6.91 -7.57 18.26
N ASN A 443 6.41 -7.55 19.49
CA ASN A 443 6.75 -6.54 20.47
C ASN A 443 7.03 -7.25 21.79
N GLY A 444 7.94 -6.68 22.55
CA GLY A 444 8.18 -7.07 23.92
C GLY A 444 8.65 -5.90 24.77
N VAL A 445 8.83 -6.18 26.06
CA VAL A 445 9.19 -5.17 27.05
C VAL A 445 10.07 -5.76 28.15
N PHE A 446 11.09 -5.01 28.53
CA PHE A 446 11.79 -5.15 29.80
C PHE A 446 11.22 -4.12 30.78
N ASN A 447 10.75 -4.58 31.93
CA ASN A 447 10.43 -3.75 33.08
C ASN A 447 11.69 -3.62 33.92
N VAL A 448 12.25 -2.42 34.02
CA VAL A 448 13.40 -2.13 34.88
C VAL A 448 12.89 -1.67 36.23
N GLU A 449 13.23 -2.41 37.28
CA GLU A 449 12.88 -2.13 38.68
C GLU A 449 14.11 -1.71 39.51
#